data_AF-A0A0T5NPR5-F1
#
_entry.id   AF-A0A0T5NPR5-F1
#
_cell.length_a   1.000
_cell.length_b   1.000
_cell.length_c   1.000
_cell.angle_alpha   90.00
_cell.angle_beta   90.00
_cell.angle_gamma   90.00
#
_symmetry.space_group_name_H-M   'P 1'
#
loop_
_entity.id
_entity.type
_entity.pdbx_description
1 polymer ?
#
loop_
_entity_poly.entity_id
_entity_poly.type
_entity_poly.pdbx_seq_one_letter_code
_entity_poly.pdbx_strand_id
1 'polypeptide(L)'
;MLGMFALMVPEIAVGQTREVRPGELKLEVSVEERAATPYTREMVLLTIRGTYRRYITRETLVQPELEGFNWSQLGPDTWREERVEGRAVKVFIRRMAVYPERPGTLTIGAFRHQLTLTDEGDDWFAYEIASEPITIEVDPAPEGSDWWFPVRQLQVSDQWSNAPDQLTPGEGVLRVIRIEALGATPEMIPPMPELTSPSGMIFAHPEKRLIQLTPEGPKTIAFWRWTIRPGNDVSAVVEPLSFDYFDTVAREPRTVEINAQRVAYGARVPGSRAEMAATAPAAPVVTEAVLPGFPALGAALAVFAAALLLGLKGRAWSGRPQVSDWVPALDPRRRALRRAARAGRTGEMRQALVALARAGPGAETYRARLAELDRAVYSGQAPPGDLTRFAR
;
A
#
# COMPACT_ATOMS: atom_id res chain seq x y z
N MET A 1 -11.25 -46.00 -53.31
CA MET A 1 -10.34 -45.06 -52.62
C MET A 1 -11.22 -44.27 -51.65
N LEU A 2 -11.04 -44.46 -50.35
CA LEU A 2 -11.98 -44.16 -49.27
C LEU A 2 -12.27 -42.66 -49.10
N GLY A 3 -13.55 -42.30 -48.92
CA GLY A 3 -14.00 -40.98 -48.50
C GLY A 3 -13.88 -40.80 -46.98
N MET A 4 -13.32 -39.67 -46.56
CA MET A 4 -13.12 -39.30 -45.17
C MET A 4 -14.32 -38.49 -44.68
N PHE A 5 -15.20 -39.14 -43.89
CA PHE A 5 -16.29 -38.48 -43.17
C PHE A 5 -15.71 -37.78 -41.93
N ALA A 6 -15.74 -36.45 -41.92
CA ALA A 6 -15.50 -35.66 -40.72
C ALA A 6 -16.77 -35.69 -39.86
N LEU A 7 -16.76 -36.49 -38.79
CA LEU A 7 -17.75 -36.41 -37.73
C LEU A 7 -17.53 -35.11 -36.94
N MET A 8 -18.33 -34.09 -37.20
CA MET A 8 -18.57 -33.01 -36.25
C MET A 8 -19.35 -33.60 -35.07
N VAL A 9 -18.68 -33.74 -33.92
CA VAL A 9 -19.37 -33.97 -32.65
C VAL A 9 -19.88 -32.60 -32.19
N PRO A 10 -21.19 -32.38 -32.05
CA PRO A 10 -21.70 -31.15 -31.49
C PRO A 10 -21.26 -31.06 -30.02
N GLU A 11 -20.72 -29.89 -29.63
CA GLU A 11 -20.64 -29.51 -28.22
C GLU A 11 -22.08 -29.49 -27.68
N ILE A 12 -22.45 -30.55 -26.97
CA ILE A 12 -23.68 -30.56 -26.18
C ILE A 12 -23.43 -29.57 -25.05
N ALA A 13 -24.00 -28.38 -25.19
CA ALA A 13 -24.28 -27.49 -24.07
C ALA A 13 -25.20 -28.27 -23.13
N VAL A 14 -24.62 -28.98 -22.18
CA VAL A 14 -25.34 -29.62 -21.09
C VAL A 14 -25.97 -28.47 -20.31
N GLY A 15 -27.30 -28.36 -20.37
CA GLY A 15 -28.03 -27.44 -19.53
C GLY A 15 -27.72 -27.71 -18.05
N GLN A 16 -27.90 -26.70 -17.20
CA GLN A 16 -27.78 -26.92 -15.76
C GLN A 16 -29.08 -27.54 -15.22
N THR A 17 -29.09 -28.84 -14.93
CA THR A 17 -30.25 -29.50 -14.31
C THR A 17 -30.61 -28.89 -12.95
N ARG A 18 -31.85 -29.07 -12.48
CA ARG A 18 -32.25 -28.65 -11.12
C ARG A 18 -31.49 -29.40 -10.02
N GLU A 19 -31.05 -30.63 -10.31
CA GLU A 19 -30.16 -31.37 -9.42
C GLU A 19 -28.77 -30.71 -9.38
N VAL A 20 -28.29 -30.40 -8.16
CA VAL A 20 -26.94 -29.86 -7.90
C VAL A 20 -26.02 -31.02 -7.58
N ARG A 21 -24.98 -31.23 -8.38
CA ARG A 21 -24.05 -32.34 -8.17
C ARG A 21 -23.03 -32.04 -7.05
N PRO A 22 -22.56 -33.05 -6.32
CA PRO A 22 -21.47 -32.88 -5.37
C PRO A 22 -20.25 -32.22 -6.03
N GLY A 23 -19.75 -31.13 -5.44
CA GLY A 23 -18.59 -30.38 -5.95
C GLY A 23 -18.92 -29.31 -7.00
N GLU A 24 -20.19 -29.07 -7.35
CA GLU A 24 -20.59 -27.90 -8.14
C GLU A 24 -20.60 -26.60 -7.32
N LEU A 25 -20.97 -26.72 -6.05
CA LEU A 25 -21.02 -25.63 -5.09
C LEU A 25 -20.28 -26.07 -3.83
N LYS A 26 -19.41 -25.23 -3.29
CA LYS A 26 -18.67 -25.50 -2.05
C LYS A 26 -18.52 -24.22 -1.25
N LEU A 27 -18.69 -24.30 0.06
CA LEU A 27 -18.38 -23.22 0.98
C LEU A 27 -17.32 -23.72 1.96
N GLU A 28 -16.20 -23.05 2.03
CA GLU A 28 -15.10 -23.37 2.93
C GLU A 28 -14.80 -22.16 3.79
N VAL A 29 -14.45 -22.41 5.04
CA VAL A 29 -13.90 -21.38 5.90
C VAL A 29 -12.51 -21.81 6.27
N SER A 30 -11.56 -20.88 6.17
CA SER A 30 -10.15 -21.11 6.43
C SER A 30 -9.68 -20.09 7.44
N VAL A 31 -8.91 -20.56 8.42
CA VAL A 31 -8.14 -19.71 9.32
C VAL A 31 -6.79 -19.47 8.66
N GLU A 32 -6.29 -18.23 8.70
CA GLU A 32 -4.92 -17.93 8.28
C GLU A 32 -3.93 -18.87 8.98
N GLU A 33 -3.00 -19.44 8.23
CA GLU A 33 -1.97 -20.35 8.76
C GLU A 33 -1.07 -19.60 9.76
N ARG A 34 -0.85 -20.20 10.95
CA ARG A 34 -0.08 -19.58 12.04
C ARG A 34 0.97 -20.56 12.57
N ALA A 35 2.09 -20.03 13.03
CA ALA A 35 3.14 -20.81 13.67
C ALA A 35 2.79 -21.22 15.12
N ALA A 36 1.85 -20.51 15.77
CA ALA A 36 1.49 -20.71 17.16
C ALA A 36 0.00 -20.48 17.40
N THR A 37 -0.50 -21.04 18.51
CA THR A 37 -1.86 -20.84 19.02
C THR A 37 -2.10 -19.34 19.33
N PRO A 38 -3.22 -18.75 18.88
CA PRO A 38 -3.54 -17.35 19.18
C PRO A 38 -3.84 -17.15 20.66
N TYR A 39 -3.49 -15.98 21.19
CA TYR A 39 -3.87 -15.56 22.53
C TYR A 39 -5.28 -14.93 22.58
N THR A 40 -5.87 -14.86 23.78
CA THR A 40 -7.09 -14.09 24.05
C THR A 40 -6.94 -12.62 23.64
N ARG A 41 -7.81 -12.10 22.75
CA ARG A 41 -7.78 -10.79 22.08
C ARG A 41 -6.72 -10.62 20.99
N GLU A 42 -5.99 -11.67 20.62
CA GLU A 42 -5.17 -11.67 19.41
C GLU A 42 -6.06 -11.82 18.16
N MET A 43 -5.81 -11.03 17.12
CA MET A 43 -6.55 -11.13 15.87
C MET A 43 -6.34 -12.47 15.17
N VAL A 44 -7.43 -13.19 14.89
CA VAL A 44 -7.47 -14.34 13.99
C VAL A 44 -8.15 -13.96 12.69
N LEU A 45 -7.46 -14.15 11.56
CA LEU A 45 -8.01 -13.84 10.24
C LEU A 45 -8.75 -15.06 9.69
N LEU A 46 -10.02 -14.87 9.35
CA LEU A 46 -10.87 -15.86 8.71
C LEU A 46 -11.12 -15.46 7.26
N THR A 47 -11.02 -16.43 6.37
CA THR A 47 -11.42 -16.31 4.97
C THR A 47 -12.51 -17.33 4.66
N ILE A 48 -13.70 -16.82 4.36
CA ILE A 48 -14.84 -17.60 3.88
C ILE A 48 -14.77 -17.58 2.36
N ARG A 49 -14.59 -18.76 1.76
CA ARG A 49 -14.45 -18.94 0.32
C ARG A 49 -15.58 -19.82 -0.20
N GLY A 50 -16.39 -19.22 -1.07
CA GLY A 50 -17.41 -19.92 -1.83
C GLY A 50 -16.91 -20.23 -3.24
N THR A 51 -17.15 -21.44 -3.74
CA THR A 51 -16.71 -21.88 -5.07
C THR A 51 -17.92 -22.45 -5.81
N TYR A 52 -18.29 -21.85 -6.95
CA TYR A 52 -19.53 -22.16 -7.66
C TYR A 52 -19.32 -22.32 -9.16
N ARG A 53 -19.78 -23.46 -9.67
CA ARG A 53 -19.76 -23.82 -11.10
C ARG A 53 -21.09 -23.53 -11.81
N ARG A 54 -22.07 -22.97 -11.08
CA ARG A 54 -23.41 -22.63 -11.58
C ARG A 54 -23.65 -21.13 -11.63
N TYR A 55 -24.65 -20.73 -12.41
CA TYR A 55 -25.09 -19.34 -12.42
C TYR A 55 -25.89 -19.04 -11.14
N ILE A 56 -25.58 -17.91 -10.51
CA ILE A 56 -26.19 -17.44 -9.26
C ILE A 56 -26.82 -16.09 -9.55
N THR A 57 -28.13 -15.99 -9.29
CA THR A 57 -28.94 -14.79 -9.51
C THR A 57 -29.04 -13.94 -8.25
N ARG A 58 -29.17 -14.59 -7.09
CA ARG A 58 -29.21 -13.95 -5.78
C ARG A 58 -28.42 -14.77 -4.78
N GLU A 59 -27.83 -14.10 -3.82
CA GLU A 59 -27.03 -14.72 -2.77
C GLU A 59 -27.22 -13.99 -1.44
N THR A 60 -27.13 -14.72 -0.34
CA THR A 60 -27.06 -14.16 1.01
C THR A 60 -26.24 -15.08 1.89
N LEU A 61 -25.13 -14.58 2.42
CA LEU A 61 -24.34 -15.28 3.43
C LEU A 61 -24.92 -15.04 4.82
N VAL A 62 -25.40 -16.11 5.46
CA VAL A 62 -25.87 -16.16 6.84
C VAL A 62 -24.72 -16.61 7.73
N GLN A 63 -24.28 -15.69 8.59
CA GLN A 63 -23.22 -15.91 9.58
C GLN A 63 -23.80 -16.56 10.86
N PRO A 64 -23.11 -17.54 11.46
CA PRO A 64 -23.49 -18.11 12.75
C PRO A 64 -23.27 -17.09 13.88
N GLU A 65 -23.80 -17.38 15.06
CA GLU A 65 -23.39 -16.67 16.26
C GLU A 65 -21.90 -16.93 16.52
N LEU A 66 -21.15 -15.87 16.76
CA LEU A 66 -19.72 -15.92 17.08
C LEU A 66 -19.51 -15.82 18.60
N GLU A 67 -20.13 -16.74 19.34
CA GLU A 67 -20.05 -16.75 20.80
C GLU A 67 -18.59 -16.81 21.29
N GLY A 68 -18.23 -15.91 22.21
CA GLY A 68 -16.86 -15.82 22.74
C GLY A 68 -15.85 -15.16 21.78
N PHE A 69 -16.31 -14.52 20.70
CA PHE A 69 -15.48 -13.72 19.82
C PHE A 69 -16.06 -12.31 19.62
N ASN A 70 -15.21 -11.31 19.73
CA ASN A 70 -15.43 -10.02 19.07
C ASN A 70 -14.99 -10.14 17.60
N TRP A 71 -15.60 -9.42 16.66
CA TRP A 71 -15.28 -9.57 15.25
C TRP A 71 -15.54 -8.32 14.41
N SER A 72 -14.87 -8.25 13.25
CA SER A 72 -15.10 -7.22 12.24
C SER A 72 -14.91 -7.78 10.84
N GLN A 73 -15.82 -7.43 9.93
CA GLN A 73 -15.65 -7.75 8.51
C GLN A 73 -14.65 -6.76 7.87
N LEU A 74 -13.70 -7.29 7.09
CA LEU A 74 -12.52 -6.54 6.63
C LEU A 74 -12.69 -5.83 5.27
N GLY A 75 -13.93 -5.67 4.84
CA GLY A 75 -14.28 -5.07 3.56
C GLY A 75 -15.53 -5.70 2.95
N PRO A 76 -16.02 -5.19 1.81
CA PRO A 76 -17.14 -5.79 1.12
C PRO A 76 -16.79 -7.19 0.62
N ASP A 77 -17.82 -7.99 0.39
CA ASP A 77 -17.65 -9.30 -0.24
C ASP A 77 -17.19 -9.13 -1.67
N THR A 78 -16.33 -10.04 -2.11
CA THR A 78 -15.76 -10.00 -3.46
C THR A 78 -16.15 -11.24 -4.25
N TRP A 79 -16.51 -11.02 -5.50
CA TRP A 79 -16.80 -12.06 -6.48
C TRP A 79 -15.76 -11.97 -7.60
N ARG A 80 -15.15 -13.09 -7.94
CA ARG A 80 -14.20 -13.18 -9.05
C ARG A 80 -14.37 -14.49 -9.81
N GLU A 81 -13.91 -14.50 -11.05
CA GLU A 81 -13.88 -15.71 -11.86
C GLU A 81 -12.46 -16.29 -11.83
N GLU A 82 -12.35 -17.57 -11.50
CA GLU A 82 -11.09 -18.32 -11.50
C GLU A 82 -11.20 -19.52 -12.43
N ARG A 83 -10.04 -20.02 -12.88
CA ARG A 83 -9.96 -21.33 -13.54
C ARG A 83 -9.49 -22.38 -12.55
N VAL A 84 -10.34 -23.34 -12.23
CA VAL A 84 -10.01 -24.50 -11.39
C VAL A 84 -10.14 -25.75 -12.24
N GLU A 85 -9.06 -26.51 -12.39
CA GLU A 85 -9.01 -27.71 -13.24
C GLU A 85 -9.44 -27.45 -14.69
N GLY A 86 -9.10 -26.26 -15.22
CA GLY A 86 -9.45 -25.84 -16.58
C GLY A 86 -10.89 -25.37 -16.78
N ARG A 87 -11.76 -25.47 -15.76
CA ARG A 87 -13.15 -24.97 -15.81
C ARG A 87 -13.24 -23.58 -15.18
N ALA A 88 -14.09 -22.72 -15.74
CA ALA A 88 -14.41 -21.43 -15.16
C ALA A 88 -15.29 -21.62 -13.92
N VAL A 89 -14.93 -20.95 -12.83
CA VAL A 89 -15.59 -21.06 -11.53
C VAL A 89 -15.74 -19.68 -10.92
N LYS A 90 -16.94 -19.36 -10.42
CA LYS A 90 -17.18 -18.15 -9.65
C LYS A 90 -16.73 -18.38 -8.21
N VAL A 91 -15.94 -17.44 -7.69
CA VAL A 91 -15.40 -17.50 -6.34
C VAL A 91 -15.88 -16.30 -5.55
N PHE A 92 -16.57 -16.58 -4.44
CA PHE A 92 -16.96 -15.62 -3.42
C PHE A 92 -15.89 -15.60 -2.32
N ILE A 93 -15.52 -14.42 -1.85
CA ILE A 93 -14.60 -14.25 -0.74
C ILE A 93 -15.13 -13.19 0.22
N ARG A 94 -15.30 -13.59 1.49
CA ARG A 94 -15.45 -12.69 2.64
C ARG A 94 -14.27 -12.87 3.58
N ARG A 95 -13.66 -11.76 4.00
CA ARG A 95 -12.59 -11.73 5.01
C ARG A 95 -13.08 -11.13 6.30
N MET A 96 -12.70 -11.74 7.42
CA MET A 96 -13.12 -11.31 8.75
C MET A 96 -11.94 -11.40 9.71
N ALA A 97 -11.83 -10.43 10.62
CA ALA A 97 -10.99 -10.52 11.80
C ALA A 97 -11.88 -10.94 12.97
N VAL A 98 -11.49 -12.01 13.68
CA VAL A 98 -12.13 -12.44 14.93
C VAL A 98 -11.12 -12.38 16.07
N TYR A 99 -11.60 -12.07 17.27
CA TYR A 99 -10.80 -11.84 18.47
C TYR A 99 -11.38 -12.68 19.59
N PRO A 100 -10.69 -13.76 20.01
CA PRO A 100 -11.16 -14.58 21.11
C PRO A 100 -11.29 -13.78 22.41
N GLU A 101 -12.39 -13.89 23.12
CA GLU A 101 -12.62 -13.13 24.36
C GLU A 101 -12.19 -13.90 25.61
N ARG A 102 -12.02 -15.22 25.49
CA ARG A 102 -11.62 -16.11 26.59
C ARG A 102 -10.69 -17.22 26.10
N PRO A 103 -9.83 -17.77 26.97
CA PRO A 103 -8.98 -18.89 26.62
C PRO A 103 -9.77 -20.20 26.50
N GLY A 104 -9.12 -21.20 25.91
CA GLY A 104 -9.62 -22.56 25.69
C GLY A 104 -10.12 -22.80 24.27
N THR A 105 -10.78 -23.94 24.09
CA THR A 105 -11.33 -24.36 22.81
C THR A 105 -12.61 -23.59 22.50
N LEU A 106 -12.59 -22.77 21.45
CA LEU A 106 -13.75 -22.02 20.95
C LEU A 106 -14.19 -22.55 19.59
N THR A 107 -15.49 -22.66 19.37
CA THR A 107 -16.05 -23.19 18.12
C THR A 107 -16.89 -22.13 17.43
N ILE A 108 -16.61 -21.91 16.15
CA ILE A 108 -17.42 -21.12 15.23
C ILE A 108 -18.33 -22.08 14.48
N GLY A 109 -19.63 -21.83 14.54
CA GLY A 109 -20.63 -22.64 13.83
C GLY A 109 -20.48 -22.60 12.30
N ALA A 110 -21.30 -23.38 11.62
CA ALA A 110 -21.32 -23.39 10.16
C ALA A 110 -21.86 -22.06 9.60
N PHE A 111 -21.15 -21.49 8.64
CA PHE A 111 -21.68 -20.42 7.79
C PHE A 111 -22.62 -21.05 6.77
N ARG A 112 -23.75 -20.40 6.49
CA ARG A 112 -24.73 -20.87 5.50
C ARG A 112 -24.82 -19.86 4.37
N HIS A 113 -24.76 -20.34 3.14
CA HIS A 113 -24.91 -19.49 1.97
C HIS A 113 -26.18 -19.85 1.23
N GLN A 114 -27.14 -18.94 1.27
CA GLN A 114 -28.42 -19.07 0.60
C GLN A 114 -28.29 -18.52 -0.81
N LEU A 115 -28.52 -19.37 -1.81
CA LEU A 115 -28.34 -19.08 -3.23
C LEU A 115 -29.66 -19.22 -3.98
N THR A 116 -29.85 -18.40 -5.00
CA THR A 116 -30.86 -18.62 -6.04
C THR A 116 -30.15 -18.99 -7.32
N LEU A 117 -30.35 -20.23 -7.76
CA LEU A 117 -29.74 -20.82 -8.95
C LEU A 117 -30.75 -20.84 -10.10
N THR A 118 -30.25 -20.95 -11.32
CA THR A 118 -31.05 -21.12 -12.54
C THR A 118 -30.85 -22.52 -13.11
N ASP A 119 -31.92 -23.16 -13.57
CA ASP A 119 -31.86 -24.44 -14.27
C ASP A 119 -31.94 -24.33 -15.81
N GLU A 120 -32.05 -25.46 -16.53
CA GLU A 120 -32.13 -25.51 -18.00
C GLU A 120 -33.35 -24.81 -18.58
N GLY A 121 -34.43 -24.75 -17.81
CA GLY A 121 -35.70 -24.12 -18.19
C GLY A 121 -35.73 -22.62 -17.91
N ASP A 122 -34.63 -22.04 -17.43
CA ASP A 122 -34.54 -20.69 -16.88
C ASP A 122 -35.38 -20.49 -15.60
N ASP A 123 -35.74 -21.59 -14.93
CA ASP A 123 -36.48 -21.54 -13.67
C ASP A 123 -35.52 -21.28 -12.50
N TRP A 124 -35.93 -20.39 -11.60
CA TRP A 124 -35.17 -20.05 -10.40
C TRP A 124 -35.56 -20.96 -9.24
N PHE A 125 -34.56 -21.48 -8.52
CA PHE A 125 -34.79 -22.24 -7.31
C PHE A 125 -33.77 -21.90 -6.22
N ALA A 126 -34.22 -22.02 -4.97
CA ALA A 126 -33.37 -21.79 -3.81
C ALA A 126 -32.51 -23.02 -3.50
N TYR A 127 -31.25 -22.79 -3.14
CA TYR A 127 -30.33 -23.83 -2.70
C TYR A 127 -29.44 -23.27 -1.59
N GLU A 128 -29.22 -24.03 -0.53
CA GLU A 128 -28.36 -23.63 0.58
C GLU A 128 -27.17 -24.57 0.67
N ILE A 129 -25.98 -24.00 0.89
CA ILE A 129 -24.77 -24.75 1.25
C ILE A 129 -24.27 -24.27 2.60
N ALA A 130 -23.63 -25.15 3.35
CA ALA A 130 -23.03 -24.83 4.63
C ALA A 130 -21.53 -25.14 4.63
N SER A 131 -20.75 -24.36 5.38
CA SER A 131 -19.37 -24.70 5.69
C SER A 131 -19.33 -25.74 6.81
N GLU A 132 -18.18 -26.38 6.98
CA GLU A 132 -17.89 -27.08 8.24
C GLU A 132 -17.72 -26.05 9.38
N PRO A 133 -18.06 -26.43 10.63
CA PRO A 133 -17.71 -25.63 11.80
C PRO A 133 -16.18 -25.63 11.99
N ILE A 134 -15.65 -24.56 12.59
CA ILE A 134 -14.22 -24.44 12.87
C ILE A 134 -14.01 -24.34 14.36
N THR A 135 -13.03 -25.08 14.86
CA THR A 135 -12.55 -24.99 16.23
C THR A 135 -11.21 -24.26 16.26
N ILE A 136 -11.07 -23.31 17.19
CA ILE A 136 -9.88 -22.51 17.42
C ILE A 136 -9.45 -22.75 18.87
N GLU A 137 -8.23 -23.25 19.06
CA GLU A 137 -7.60 -23.28 20.38
C GLU A 137 -7.05 -21.90 20.71
N VAL A 138 -7.22 -21.46 21.96
CA VAL A 138 -6.86 -20.11 22.41
C VAL A 138 -6.09 -20.19 23.72
N ASP A 139 -4.89 -19.63 23.72
CA ASP A 139 -4.06 -19.52 24.91
C ASP A 139 -4.46 -18.28 25.74
N PRO A 140 -4.29 -18.29 27.07
CA PRO A 140 -4.46 -17.09 27.88
C PRO A 140 -3.47 -16.01 27.45
N ALA A 141 -3.88 -14.74 27.52
CA ALA A 141 -2.96 -13.63 27.29
C ALA A 141 -1.76 -13.71 28.26
N PRO A 142 -0.55 -13.31 27.85
CA PRO A 142 0.62 -13.26 28.72
C PRO A 142 0.33 -12.48 30.01
N GLU A 143 0.88 -12.93 31.15
CA GLU A 143 0.47 -12.47 32.48
C GLU A 143 0.53 -10.94 32.70
N GLY A 144 -0.47 -10.42 33.43
CA GLY A 144 -0.28 -9.28 34.35
C GLY A 144 -0.97 -7.96 34.03
N SER A 145 -1.77 -7.83 32.97
CA SER A 145 -2.51 -6.59 32.73
C SER A 145 -3.94 -6.84 32.23
N ASP A 146 -4.91 -6.23 32.91
CA ASP A 146 -6.33 -6.22 32.51
C ASP A 146 -6.52 -5.67 31.08
N TRP A 147 -5.56 -4.84 30.65
CA TRP A 147 -5.42 -4.26 29.34
C TRP A 147 -4.07 -4.69 28.71
N TRP A 148 -4.12 -5.30 27.52
CA TRP A 148 -2.92 -5.68 26.77
C TRP A 148 -3.11 -5.35 25.29
N PHE A 149 -2.02 -5.09 24.58
CA PHE A 149 -2.04 -4.53 23.22
C PHE A 149 -1.35 -5.45 22.20
N PRO A 150 -2.03 -6.53 21.75
CA PRO A 150 -1.51 -7.42 20.72
C PRO A 150 -1.61 -6.78 19.33
N VAL A 151 -0.49 -6.74 18.62
CA VAL A 151 -0.43 -6.18 17.27
C VAL A 151 0.41 -7.07 16.35
N ARG A 152 0.00 -7.17 15.09
CA ARG A 152 0.77 -7.85 14.04
C ARG A 152 1.89 -6.96 13.53
N GLN A 153 1.63 -5.67 13.45
CA GLN A 153 2.61 -4.66 13.06
C GLN A 153 2.28 -3.34 13.75
N LEU A 154 3.31 -2.69 14.27
CA LEU A 154 3.22 -1.36 14.88
C LEU A 154 4.14 -0.39 14.16
N GLN A 155 3.63 0.79 13.83
CA GLN A 155 4.43 1.90 13.35
C GLN A 155 4.10 3.15 14.16
N VAL A 156 5.15 3.81 14.68
CA VAL A 156 5.03 5.03 15.46
C VAL A 156 5.80 6.13 14.76
N SER A 157 5.19 7.30 14.62
CA SER A 157 5.84 8.49 14.06
C SER A 157 5.63 9.69 14.96
N ASP A 158 6.69 10.48 15.13
CA ASP A 158 6.71 11.70 15.92
C ASP A 158 6.90 12.91 14.98
N GLN A 159 5.94 13.82 14.98
CA GLN A 159 5.93 14.99 14.11
C GLN A 159 5.71 16.25 14.92
N TRP A 160 6.39 17.33 14.53
CA TRP A 160 6.29 18.64 15.16
C TRP A 160 5.81 19.66 14.12
N SER A 161 4.94 20.59 14.50
CA SER A 161 4.40 21.61 13.58
C SER A 161 5.47 22.56 13.03
N ASN A 162 6.54 22.76 13.78
CA ASN A 162 7.69 23.60 13.47
C ASN A 162 8.92 23.10 14.25
N ALA A 163 10.10 23.61 13.90
CA ALA A 163 11.35 23.21 14.55
C ALA A 163 11.28 23.49 16.07
N PRO A 164 11.28 22.45 16.92
CA PRO A 164 11.03 22.61 18.35
C PRO A 164 12.11 23.44 19.05
N ASP A 165 13.31 23.56 18.48
CA ASP A 165 14.45 24.30 19.00
C ASP A 165 14.55 25.76 18.52
N GLN A 166 13.64 26.21 17.64
CA GLN A 166 13.70 27.53 16.98
C GLN A 166 12.38 28.28 17.07
N LEU A 167 11.70 28.22 18.22
CA LEU A 167 10.42 28.89 18.43
C LEU A 167 10.57 30.41 18.58
N THR A 168 9.56 31.18 18.21
CA THR A 168 9.48 32.59 18.57
C THR A 168 9.09 32.74 20.04
N PRO A 169 9.63 33.70 20.81
CA PRO A 169 9.20 33.91 22.20
C PRO A 169 7.68 33.99 22.35
N GLY A 170 7.13 33.15 23.24
CA GLY A 170 5.69 33.02 23.47
C GLY A 170 4.95 32.06 22.54
N GLU A 171 5.59 31.60 21.46
CA GLU A 171 5.08 30.55 20.57
C GLU A 171 5.11 29.18 21.26
N GLY A 172 4.21 28.29 20.87
CA GLY A 172 4.21 26.88 21.25
C GLY A 172 4.31 26.01 20.00
N VAL A 173 4.77 24.77 20.19
CA VAL A 173 4.88 23.78 19.12
C VAL A 173 3.86 22.66 19.34
N LEU A 174 3.20 22.23 18.28
CA LEU A 174 2.32 21.06 18.31
C LEU A 174 3.15 19.80 18.04
N ARG A 175 3.20 18.89 19.01
CA ARG A 175 3.70 17.52 18.84
C ARG A 175 2.54 16.61 18.49
N VAL A 176 2.71 15.78 17.46
CA VAL A 176 1.75 14.78 17.00
C VAL A 176 2.44 13.43 16.95
N ILE A 177 2.05 12.54 17.86
CA ILE A 177 2.44 11.13 17.80
C ILE A 177 1.34 10.38 17.07
N ARG A 178 1.70 9.77 15.94
CA ARG A 178 0.79 8.95 15.14
C ARG A 178 1.18 7.49 15.29
N ILE A 179 0.24 6.69 15.78
CA ILE A 179 0.37 5.26 16.02
C ILE A 179 -0.47 4.54 14.97
N GLU A 180 0.14 3.64 14.23
CA GLU A 180 -0.54 2.73 13.30
C GLU A 180 -0.35 1.30 13.77
N ALA A 181 -1.44 0.63 14.10
CA ALA A 181 -1.46 -0.73 14.61
C ALA A 181 -2.29 -1.63 13.67
N LEU A 182 -1.63 -2.60 13.04
CA LEU A 182 -2.30 -3.63 12.26
C LEU A 182 -2.70 -4.79 13.17
N GLY A 183 -3.96 -5.21 13.06
CA GLY A 183 -4.50 -6.35 13.80
C GLY A 183 -4.98 -6.03 15.21
N ALA A 184 -5.15 -4.74 15.52
CA ALA A 184 -5.75 -4.28 16.77
C ALA A 184 -6.97 -3.40 16.46
N THR A 185 -8.00 -3.49 17.29
CA THR A 185 -9.17 -2.62 17.21
C THR A 185 -8.91 -1.28 17.93
N PRO A 186 -9.73 -0.23 17.69
CA PRO A 186 -9.58 1.07 18.33
C PRO A 186 -9.47 1.00 19.85
N GLU A 187 -10.28 0.19 20.52
CA GLU A 187 -10.32 0.01 21.96
C GLU A 187 -9.08 -0.68 22.54
N MET A 188 -8.31 -1.41 21.72
CA MET A 188 -7.07 -2.06 22.15
C MET A 188 -5.88 -1.10 22.19
N ILE A 189 -5.92 0.04 21.48
CA ILE A 189 -4.82 1.02 21.51
C ILE A 189 -4.70 1.65 22.90
N PRO A 190 -3.47 1.86 23.43
CA PRO A 190 -3.27 2.53 24.70
C PRO A 190 -3.97 3.89 24.75
N PRO A 191 -4.51 4.29 25.92
CA PRO A 191 -4.93 5.67 26.09
C PRO A 191 -3.72 6.60 25.88
N MET A 192 -3.98 7.81 25.34
CA MET A 192 -2.96 8.84 25.25
C MET A 192 -2.28 9.06 26.62
N PRO A 193 -0.96 8.83 26.73
CA PRO A 193 -0.25 8.97 28.00
C PRO A 193 -0.19 10.42 28.44
N GLU A 194 0.04 10.65 29.73
CA GLU A 194 0.35 11.98 30.22
C GLU A 194 1.78 12.35 29.81
N LEU A 195 1.94 13.51 29.18
CA LEU A 195 3.25 14.02 28.80
C LEU A 195 3.69 15.06 29.83
N THR A 196 4.90 14.89 30.38
CA THR A 196 5.43 15.68 31.49
C THR A 196 6.61 16.54 31.08
N SER A 197 6.80 17.65 31.79
CA SER A 197 7.96 18.53 31.64
C SER A 197 8.21 19.30 32.94
N PRO A 198 9.46 19.37 33.44
CA PRO A 198 9.78 20.18 34.61
C PRO A 198 9.77 21.70 34.33
N SER A 199 9.82 22.11 33.05
CA SER A 199 10.08 23.50 32.64
C SER A 199 9.18 24.02 31.52
N GLY A 200 8.26 23.19 31.03
CA GLY A 200 7.34 23.51 29.93
C GLY A 200 5.89 23.37 30.34
N MET A 201 5.04 24.21 29.75
CA MET A 201 3.59 24.05 29.80
C MET A 201 3.15 23.11 28.69
N ILE A 202 2.36 22.10 29.05
CA ILE A 202 1.85 21.07 28.14
C ILE A 202 0.34 21.12 28.12
N PHE A 203 -0.24 21.23 26.93
CA PHE A 203 -1.69 21.23 26.72
C PHE A 203 -2.05 20.04 25.84
N ALA A 204 -2.66 19.02 26.44
CA ALA A 204 -3.15 17.86 25.72
C ALA A 204 -4.38 18.21 24.88
N HIS A 205 -4.45 17.68 23.66
CA HIS A 205 -5.63 17.78 22.80
C HIS A 205 -6.39 16.46 22.81
N PRO A 206 -7.71 16.47 22.50
CA PRO A 206 -8.47 15.24 22.35
C PRO A 206 -7.81 14.29 21.33
N GLU A 207 -7.60 13.04 21.73
CA GLU A 207 -7.12 12.01 20.82
C GLU A 207 -8.19 11.65 19.79
N LYS A 208 -7.75 11.19 18.63
CA LYS A 208 -8.63 10.66 17.57
C LYS A 208 -8.15 9.28 17.17
N ARG A 209 -9.08 8.34 17.05
CA ARG A 209 -8.83 6.98 16.56
C ARG A 209 -9.62 6.79 15.26
N LEU A 210 -8.95 6.26 14.25
CA LEU A 210 -9.52 5.90 12.95
C LEU A 210 -9.27 4.42 12.71
N ILE A 211 -10.16 3.75 11.98
CA ILE A 211 -9.98 2.37 11.55
C ILE A 211 -10.01 2.30 10.03
N GLN A 212 -9.02 1.63 9.46
CA GLN A 212 -8.98 1.27 8.05
C GLN A 212 -9.08 -0.25 7.95
N LEU A 213 -10.12 -0.74 7.29
CA LEU A 213 -10.28 -2.18 7.03
C LEU A 213 -9.38 -2.58 5.87
N THR A 214 -8.48 -3.54 6.11
CA THR A 214 -7.56 -4.08 5.10
C THR A 214 -7.71 -5.60 5.02
N PRO A 215 -7.38 -6.24 3.89
CA PRO A 215 -7.43 -7.70 3.77
C PRO A 215 -6.60 -8.45 4.83
N GLU A 216 -5.55 -7.82 5.36
CA GLU A 216 -4.64 -8.37 6.36
C GLU A 216 -5.12 -8.19 7.81
N GLY A 217 -6.21 -7.45 8.02
CA GLY A 217 -6.75 -7.08 9.34
C GLY A 217 -7.19 -5.62 9.43
N PRO A 218 -7.80 -5.18 10.54
CA PRO A 218 -8.04 -3.76 10.74
C PRO A 218 -6.72 -3.07 11.06
N LYS A 219 -6.46 -1.97 10.36
CA LYS A 219 -5.37 -1.05 10.65
C LYS A 219 -5.94 0.14 11.41
N THR A 220 -5.68 0.18 12.71
CA THR A 220 -6.12 1.27 13.57
C THR A 220 -5.05 2.35 13.61
N ILE A 221 -5.48 3.61 13.49
CA ILE A 221 -4.61 4.78 13.51
C ILE A 221 -5.06 5.69 14.66
N ALA A 222 -4.17 5.94 15.63
CA ALA A 222 -4.40 6.89 16.71
C ALA A 222 -3.50 8.12 16.57
N PHE A 223 -4.04 9.28 16.94
CA PHE A 223 -3.32 10.54 16.99
C PHE A 223 -3.31 11.09 18.41
N TRP A 224 -2.14 11.10 19.04
CA TRP A 224 -1.90 11.78 20.30
C TRP A 224 -1.26 13.13 20.04
N ARG A 225 -1.75 14.17 20.69
CA ARG A 225 -1.40 15.55 20.34
C ARG A 225 -1.24 16.41 21.58
N TRP A 226 -0.12 17.13 21.63
CA TRP A 226 0.15 18.10 22.70
C TRP A 226 0.69 19.39 22.11
N THR A 227 0.19 20.52 22.63
CA THR A 227 0.85 21.81 22.42
C THR A 227 1.81 22.05 23.57
N ILE A 228 3.07 22.29 23.26
CA ILE A 228 4.14 22.46 24.24
C ILE A 228 4.70 23.88 24.10
N ARG A 229 4.85 24.56 25.23
CA ARG A 229 5.45 25.90 25.28
C ARG A 229 6.47 25.96 26.42
N PRO A 230 7.67 26.52 26.19
CA PRO A 230 8.59 26.81 27.28
C PRO A 230 7.93 27.64 28.39
N GLY A 231 8.10 27.23 29.64
CA GLY A 231 7.60 27.94 30.81
C GLY A 231 8.42 29.18 31.15
N ASN A 232 9.69 29.19 30.73
CA ASN A 232 10.60 30.32 30.81
C ASN A 232 10.82 30.94 29.42
N ASP A 233 11.70 31.94 29.33
CA ASP A 233 12.06 32.68 28.12
C ASP A 233 13.20 32.03 27.31
N VAL A 234 13.61 30.80 27.65
CA VAL A 234 14.75 30.11 27.01
C VAL A 234 14.35 28.77 26.40
N SER A 235 13.97 27.79 27.23
CA SER A 235 13.63 26.43 26.81
C SER A 235 12.95 25.58 27.87
N ALA A 236 12.26 24.54 27.41
CA ALA A 236 11.76 23.43 28.18
C ALA A 236 12.32 22.09 27.69
N VAL A 237 12.35 21.10 28.59
CA VAL A 237 12.62 19.70 28.25
C VAL A 237 11.34 18.91 28.40
N VAL A 238 10.93 18.23 27.33
CA VAL A 238 9.82 17.27 27.34
C VAL A 238 10.40 15.92 27.72
N GLU A 239 9.84 15.29 28.75
CA GLU A 239 10.28 13.98 29.21
C GLU A 239 10.00 12.88 28.18
N PRO A 240 10.76 11.77 28.20
CA PRO A 240 10.47 10.65 27.32
C PRO A 240 9.13 10.02 27.70
N LEU A 241 8.47 9.39 26.72
CA LEU A 241 7.28 8.58 26.98
C LEU A 241 7.50 7.18 26.42
N SER A 242 6.87 6.20 27.04
CA SER A 242 6.89 4.82 26.57
C SER A 242 5.53 4.16 26.71
N PHE A 243 5.32 3.10 25.93
CA PHE A 243 4.18 2.22 26.08
C PHE A 243 4.52 0.82 25.57
N ASP A 244 3.87 -0.18 26.16
CA ASP A 244 4.11 -1.58 25.85
C ASP A 244 3.14 -2.11 24.79
N TYR A 245 3.60 -3.08 24.02
CA TYR A 245 2.80 -3.83 23.06
C TYR A 245 3.30 -5.27 22.97
N PHE A 246 2.46 -6.17 22.48
CA PHE A 246 2.86 -7.55 22.19
C PHE A 246 2.97 -7.76 20.69
N ASP A 247 4.17 -8.11 20.22
CA ASP A 247 4.41 -8.44 18.82
C ASP A 247 3.91 -9.87 18.56
N THR A 248 2.78 -10.00 17.87
CA THR A 248 2.14 -11.31 17.63
C THR A 248 2.89 -12.16 16.62
N VAL A 249 3.79 -11.56 15.82
CA VAL A 249 4.64 -12.27 14.86
C VAL A 249 5.89 -12.81 15.56
N ALA A 250 6.56 -11.96 16.36
CA ALA A 250 7.74 -12.37 17.11
C ALA A 250 7.42 -13.17 18.39
N ARG A 251 6.18 -13.09 18.88
CA ARG A 251 5.71 -13.67 20.16
C ARG A 251 6.45 -13.12 21.39
N GLU A 252 6.76 -11.83 21.35
CA GLU A 252 7.54 -11.15 22.40
C GLU A 252 6.84 -9.87 22.87
N PRO A 253 6.88 -9.58 24.18
CA PRO A 253 6.54 -8.24 24.68
C PRO A 253 7.61 -7.24 24.23
N ARG A 254 7.19 -6.05 23.83
CA ARG A 254 8.07 -4.97 23.37
C ARG A 254 7.60 -3.63 23.93
N THR A 255 8.55 -2.72 24.09
CA THR A 255 8.29 -1.36 24.56
C THR A 255 8.67 -0.38 23.46
N VAL A 256 7.78 0.55 23.16
CA VAL A 256 8.10 1.73 22.36
C VAL A 256 8.63 2.79 23.30
N GLU A 257 9.81 3.33 23.02
CA GLU A 257 10.37 4.48 23.73
C GLU A 257 10.48 5.67 22.77
N ILE A 258 9.88 6.80 23.15
CA ILE A 258 10.01 8.06 22.44
C ILE A 258 10.84 9.00 23.31
N ASN A 259 12.03 9.33 22.83
CA ASN A 259 13.02 10.08 23.59
C ASN A 259 12.53 11.47 24.03
N ALA A 260 13.20 11.97 25.07
CA ALA A 260 13.06 13.34 25.52
C ALA A 260 13.37 14.32 24.38
N GLN A 261 12.65 15.43 24.33
CA GLN A 261 12.86 16.46 23.32
C GLN A 261 12.99 17.83 23.97
N ARG A 262 14.02 18.59 23.57
CA ARG A 262 14.16 19.99 23.96
C ARG A 262 13.30 20.86 23.05
N VAL A 263 12.53 21.75 23.68
CA VAL A 263 11.75 22.79 23.02
C VAL A 263 12.31 24.14 23.45
N ALA A 264 12.70 25.01 22.52
CA ALA A 264 13.43 26.24 22.83
C ALA A 264 13.08 27.40 21.90
N TYR A 265 13.26 28.61 22.42
CA TYR A 265 13.14 29.81 21.61
C TYR A 265 14.41 30.05 20.79
N GLY A 266 14.22 30.30 19.49
CA GLY A 266 15.27 30.65 18.53
C GLY A 266 15.83 32.03 18.83
N ALA A 267 16.85 32.08 19.68
CA ALA A 267 17.69 33.25 19.98
C ALA A 267 17.02 34.45 20.68
N ARG A 268 17.16 34.48 22.02
CA ARG A 268 18.00 35.47 22.72
C ARG A 268 18.58 34.88 24.00
N VAL A 269 19.90 34.64 24.00
CA VAL A 269 20.71 34.85 25.20
C VAL A 269 21.49 36.14 24.96
N PRO A 270 21.06 37.31 25.47
CA PRO A 270 21.95 38.44 25.57
C PRO A 270 22.93 38.12 26.71
N GLY A 271 24.13 37.65 26.36
CA GLY A 271 25.20 37.48 27.35
C GLY A 271 26.37 36.62 26.93
N SER A 272 26.17 35.49 26.24
CA SER A 272 27.25 34.49 26.14
C SER A 272 28.20 34.65 24.94
N ARG A 273 27.93 35.55 23.97
CA ARG A 273 28.89 35.83 22.88
C ARG A 273 30.03 36.77 23.31
N ALA A 274 29.83 37.56 24.37
CA ALA A 274 30.82 38.52 24.84
C ALA A 274 31.88 37.90 25.76
N GLU A 275 31.54 36.89 26.57
CA GLU A 275 32.50 36.25 27.48
C GLU A 275 33.29 35.10 26.84
N MET A 276 32.76 34.42 25.82
CA MET A 276 33.49 33.34 25.13
C MET A 276 34.45 33.85 24.04
N ALA A 277 34.37 35.13 23.66
CA ALA A 277 35.31 35.77 22.74
C ALA A 277 36.61 36.24 23.43
N ALA A 278 36.67 36.26 24.77
CA ALA A 278 37.80 36.78 25.52
C ALA A 278 38.76 35.71 26.10
N THR A 279 38.41 34.41 26.03
CA THR A 279 39.23 33.34 26.65
C THR A 279 39.35 32.08 25.76
N ALA A 280 39.52 32.23 24.45
CA ALA A 280 39.94 31.14 23.58
C ALA A 280 41.42 31.30 23.21
N PRO A 281 42.32 30.33 23.49
CA PRO A 281 43.68 30.36 22.98
C PRO A 281 43.63 30.23 21.45
N ALA A 282 44.54 30.93 20.76
CA ALA A 282 44.62 30.92 19.30
C ALA A 282 44.75 29.47 18.79
N ALA A 283 43.73 29.00 18.07
CA ALA A 283 43.79 27.73 17.34
C ALA A 283 44.85 27.84 16.23
N PRO A 284 45.58 26.74 15.93
CA PRO A 284 46.53 26.75 14.83
C PRO A 284 45.80 26.95 13.52
N VAL A 285 46.40 27.75 12.65
CA VAL A 285 45.88 28.09 11.32
C VAL A 285 45.73 26.78 10.53
N VAL A 286 44.49 26.32 10.35
CA VAL A 286 44.20 25.22 9.44
C VAL A 286 44.48 25.73 8.04
N THR A 287 45.52 25.20 7.41
CA THR A 287 45.80 25.46 5.99
C THR A 287 44.61 24.95 5.18
N GLU A 288 43.89 25.86 4.51
CA GLU A 288 42.84 25.48 3.57
C GLU A 288 43.41 24.49 2.55
N ALA A 289 42.79 23.32 2.44
CA ALA A 289 43.11 22.36 1.40
C ALA A 289 42.70 22.95 0.06
N VAL A 290 43.68 23.47 -0.68
CA VAL A 290 43.49 23.93 -2.05
C VAL A 290 43.20 22.70 -2.92
N LEU A 291 41.97 22.62 -3.44
CA LEU A 291 41.60 21.63 -4.45
C LEU A 291 42.58 21.70 -5.62
N PRO A 292 43.15 20.58 -6.08
CA PRO A 292 44.05 20.60 -7.23
C PRO A 292 43.22 21.07 -8.43
N GLY A 293 43.65 22.17 -9.04
CA GLY A 293 42.88 22.87 -10.07
C GLY A 293 42.50 21.98 -11.27
N PHE A 294 41.67 22.55 -12.15
CA PHE A 294 41.09 21.94 -13.34
C PHE A 294 41.94 20.88 -14.11
N PRO A 295 43.28 20.98 -14.26
CA PRO A 295 44.06 19.89 -14.87
C PRO A 295 43.97 18.55 -14.13
N ALA A 296 43.93 18.53 -12.79
CA ALA A 296 43.86 17.29 -12.01
C ALA A 296 42.47 16.62 -12.11
N LEU A 297 41.41 17.43 -12.17
CA LEU A 297 40.05 16.96 -12.41
C LEU A 297 39.91 16.33 -13.81
N GLY A 298 40.56 16.94 -14.81
CA GLY A 298 40.59 16.43 -16.19
C GLY A 298 41.29 15.07 -16.29
N ALA A 299 42.43 14.91 -15.62
CA ALA A 299 43.15 13.64 -15.59
C ALA A 299 42.33 12.54 -14.88
N ALA A 300 41.68 12.86 -13.75
CA ALA A 300 40.84 11.90 -13.03
C ALA A 300 39.61 11.46 -13.86
N LEU A 301 38.97 12.39 -14.58
CA LEU A 301 37.85 12.07 -15.48
C LEU A 301 38.28 11.22 -16.67
N ALA A 302 39.48 11.46 -17.24
CA ALA A 302 40.01 10.65 -18.33
C ALA A 302 40.29 9.20 -17.88
N VAL A 303 40.86 9.02 -16.69
CA VAL A 303 41.10 7.69 -16.10
C VAL A 303 39.77 6.99 -15.80
N PHE A 304 38.77 7.71 -15.27
CA PHE A 304 37.44 7.16 -15.01
C PHE A 304 36.73 6.74 -16.31
N ALA A 305 36.79 7.57 -17.36
CA ALA A 305 36.20 7.24 -18.66
C ALA A 305 36.88 6.04 -19.32
N ALA A 306 38.21 5.93 -19.20
CA ALA A 306 38.96 4.76 -19.69
C ALA A 306 38.58 3.49 -18.93
N ALA A 307 38.47 3.56 -17.59
CA ALA A 307 38.03 2.44 -16.75
C ALA A 307 36.59 2.01 -17.07
N LEU A 308 35.69 2.96 -17.33
CA LEU A 308 34.30 2.69 -17.71
C LEU A 308 34.20 2.01 -19.08
N LEU A 309 34.99 2.45 -20.06
CA LEU A 309 35.04 1.85 -21.40
C LEU A 309 35.65 0.45 -21.39
N LEU A 310 36.65 0.21 -20.53
CA LEU A 310 37.23 -1.12 -20.31
C LEU A 310 36.26 -2.04 -19.57
N GLY A 311 35.50 -1.53 -18.60
CA GLY A 311 34.45 -2.27 -17.88
C GLY A 311 33.26 -2.65 -18.76
N LEU A 312 32.94 -1.85 -19.78
CA LEU A 312 31.86 -2.11 -20.73
C LEU A 312 32.26 -3.06 -21.88
N LYS A 313 33.56 -3.32 -22.09
CA LYS A 313 34.06 -4.21 -23.16
C LYS A 313 33.92 -5.70 -22.85
N GLY A 314 33.62 -6.08 -21.60
CA GLY A 314 33.54 -7.47 -21.14
C GLY A 314 32.17 -7.97 -20.70
N ARG A 315 31.12 -7.13 -20.76
CA ARG A 315 29.77 -7.51 -20.32
C ARG A 315 28.80 -7.35 -21.47
N ALA A 316 28.40 -8.47 -22.06
CA ALA A 316 27.29 -8.53 -23.02
C ALA A 316 25.99 -8.18 -22.30
N TRP A 317 25.75 -6.88 -22.09
CA TRP A 317 24.51 -6.36 -21.55
C TRP A 317 23.48 -6.33 -22.68
N SER A 318 22.74 -7.43 -22.80
CA SER A 318 21.52 -7.52 -23.60
C SER A 318 20.45 -6.64 -22.96
N GLY A 319 20.41 -5.37 -23.36
CA GLY A 319 19.40 -4.42 -22.93
C GLY A 319 20.01 -3.04 -22.72
N ARG A 320 20.17 -2.27 -23.80
CA ARG A 320 20.51 -0.85 -23.70
C ARG A 320 19.31 -0.12 -23.06
N PRO A 321 19.41 0.45 -21.85
CA PRO A 321 18.44 1.46 -21.44
C PRO A 321 18.72 2.69 -22.31
N GLN A 322 17.75 3.00 -23.17
CA GLN A 322 17.90 4.08 -24.14
C GLN A 322 17.72 5.40 -23.37
N VAL A 323 18.71 6.28 -23.44
CA VAL A 323 18.75 7.63 -22.82
C VAL A 323 17.49 8.49 -23.15
N SER A 324 16.67 8.05 -24.11
CA SER A 324 15.36 8.59 -24.44
C SER A 324 14.33 8.53 -23.30
N ASP A 325 14.50 7.67 -22.30
CA ASP A 325 13.53 7.55 -21.19
C ASP A 325 13.61 8.71 -20.20
N TRP A 326 14.76 9.35 -20.07
CA TRP A 326 14.95 10.50 -19.18
C TRP A 326 14.73 11.86 -19.86
N VAL A 327 14.76 11.90 -21.20
CA VAL A 327 14.57 13.14 -21.97
C VAL A 327 13.65 12.88 -23.17
N PRO A 328 12.33 13.13 -23.03
CA PRO A 328 11.35 12.88 -24.09
C PRO A 328 11.58 13.67 -25.39
N ALA A 329 12.47 14.67 -25.39
CA ALA A 329 12.86 15.45 -26.57
C ALA A 329 13.92 14.74 -27.45
N LEU A 330 14.62 13.74 -26.91
CA LEU A 330 15.67 12.99 -27.61
C LEU A 330 15.16 11.69 -28.26
N ASP A 331 13.88 11.36 -28.11
CA ASP A 331 13.28 10.17 -28.73
C ASP A 331 13.36 10.27 -30.27
N PRO A 332 14.06 9.33 -30.94
CA PRO A 332 14.18 9.30 -32.40
C PRO A 332 12.83 9.25 -33.12
N ARG A 333 11.80 8.64 -32.51
CA ARG A 333 10.44 8.51 -33.08
C ARG A 333 9.72 9.85 -33.13
N ARG A 334 9.86 10.69 -32.09
CA ARG A 334 9.32 12.06 -32.05
C ARG A 334 10.03 12.97 -33.04
N ARG A 335 11.35 12.78 -33.23
CA ARG A 335 12.11 13.50 -34.27
C ARG A 335 11.70 13.10 -35.68
N ALA A 336 11.41 11.82 -35.92
CA ALA A 336 10.86 11.35 -37.19
C ALA A 336 9.48 11.97 -37.46
N LEU A 337 8.59 11.99 -36.47
CA LEU A 337 7.27 12.63 -36.57
C LEU A 337 7.36 14.11 -36.95
N ARG A 338 8.21 14.89 -36.26
CA ARG A 338 8.41 16.32 -36.55
C ARG A 338 8.99 16.58 -37.94
N ARG A 339 9.91 15.72 -38.40
CA ARG A 339 10.47 15.82 -39.76
C ARG A 339 9.42 15.52 -40.83
N ALA A 340 8.66 14.43 -40.66
CA ALA A 340 7.60 14.05 -41.59
C ALA A 340 6.51 15.12 -41.69
N ALA A 341 6.12 15.71 -40.54
CA ALA A 341 5.14 16.79 -40.50
C ALA A 341 5.62 18.07 -41.20
N ARG A 342 6.90 18.46 -41.02
CA ARG A 342 7.49 19.60 -41.74
C ARG A 342 7.64 19.35 -43.24
N ALA A 343 7.90 18.10 -43.63
CA ALA A 343 8.06 17.71 -45.03
C ALA A 343 6.72 17.41 -45.74
N GLY A 344 5.59 17.48 -45.04
CA GLY A 344 4.26 17.19 -45.59
C GLY A 344 4.05 15.72 -46.01
N ARG A 345 4.88 14.79 -45.51
CA ARG A 345 4.84 13.37 -45.91
C ARG A 345 3.87 12.59 -45.02
N THR A 346 2.62 12.48 -45.45
CA THR A 346 1.53 11.84 -44.71
C THR A 346 1.82 10.37 -44.37
N GLY A 347 2.41 9.61 -45.30
CA GLY A 347 2.75 8.20 -45.09
C GLY A 347 3.80 7.98 -43.97
N GLU A 348 4.88 8.75 -43.98
CA GLU A 348 5.93 8.69 -42.94
C GLU A 348 5.40 9.17 -41.59
N MET A 349 4.53 10.17 -41.59
CA MET A 349 3.89 10.70 -40.38
C MET A 349 3.00 9.67 -39.71
N ARG A 350 2.20 8.94 -40.50
CA ARG A 350 1.37 7.83 -40.03
C ARG A 350 2.21 6.71 -39.40
N GLN A 351 3.32 6.32 -40.05
CA GLN A 351 4.23 5.30 -39.53
C GLN A 351 4.84 5.72 -38.17
N ALA A 352 5.26 6.97 -38.03
CA ALA A 352 5.81 7.49 -36.78
C ALA A 352 4.75 7.52 -35.65
N LEU A 353 3.50 7.88 -35.95
CA LEU A 353 2.40 7.86 -34.97
C LEU A 353 2.05 6.44 -34.53
N VAL A 354 2.01 5.46 -35.43
CA VAL A 354 1.78 4.05 -35.09
C VAL A 354 2.88 3.54 -34.15
N ALA A 355 4.14 3.90 -34.41
CA ALA A 355 5.26 3.51 -33.55
C ALA A 355 5.16 4.12 -32.13
N LEU A 356 4.70 5.36 -32.01
CA LEU A 356 4.49 6.04 -30.72
C LEU A 356 3.23 5.54 -29.98
N ALA A 357 2.21 5.08 -30.70
CA ALA A 357 0.97 4.56 -30.14
C ALA A 357 1.09 3.13 -29.55
N ARG A 358 2.10 2.35 -29.96
CA ARG A 358 2.30 0.95 -29.55
C ARG A 358 2.98 0.79 -28.19
N ALA A 359 3.97 1.62 -27.87
CA ALA A 359 4.64 1.60 -26.57
C ALA A 359 5.47 2.89 -26.39
N GLY A 360 5.00 3.77 -25.50
CA GLY A 360 5.68 4.99 -25.10
C GLY A 360 4.82 5.83 -24.14
N PRO A 361 5.41 6.70 -23.31
CA PRO A 361 4.67 7.63 -22.48
C PRO A 361 3.78 8.55 -23.35
N GLY A 362 2.48 8.58 -23.06
CA GLY A 362 1.47 9.32 -23.84
C GLY A 362 0.87 8.53 -25.03
N ALA A 363 0.96 7.20 -25.04
CA ALA A 363 0.45 6.35 -26.12
C ALA A 363 -1.02 6.63 -26.50
N GLU A 364 -1.91 6.91 -25.54
CA GLU A 364 -3.31 7.24 -25.80
C GLU A 364 -3.48 8.53 -26.61
N THR A 365 -2.69 9.56 -26.30
CA THR A 365 -2.68 10.82 -27.05
C THR A 365 -2.26 10.59 -28.50
N TYR A 366 -1.26 9.74 -28.74
CA TYR A 366 -0.81 9.42 -30.09
C TYR A 366 -1.83 8.55 -30.86
N ARG A 367 -2.60 7.68 -30.18
CA ARG A 367 -3.71 6.95 -30.81
C ARG A 367 -4.82 7.90 -31.27
N ALA A 368 -5.20 8.87 -30.45
CA ALA A 368 -6.21 9.86 -30.81
C ALA A 368 -5.79 10.67 -32.05
N ARG A 369 -4.52 11.09 -32.11
CA ARG A 369 -3.96 11.82 -33.27
C ARG A 369 -3.86 10.97 -34.52
N LEU A 370 -3.53 9.68 -34.39
CA LEU A 370 -3.53 8.75 -35.51
C LEU A 370 -4.95 8.59 -36.08
N ALA A 371 -5.97 8.46 -35.22
CA ALA A 371 -7.36 8.35 -35.66
C ALA A 371 -7.83 9.64 -36.37
N GLU A 372 -7.42 10.81 -35.90
CA GLU A 372 -7.73 12.08 -36.55
C GLU A 372 -7.02 12.24 -37.90
N LEU A 373 -5.74 11.82 -38.00
CA LEU A 373 -5.00 11.79 -39.25
C LEU A 373 -5.64 10.83 -40.26
N ASP A 374 -5.97 9.61 -39.84
CA ASP A 374 -6.60 8.60 -40.71
C ASP A 374 -7.96 9.10 -41.20
N ARG A 375 -8.75 9.73 -40.33
CA ARG A 375 -10.02 10.35 -40.74
C ARG A 375 -9.79 11.43 -41.80
N ALA A 376 -8.81 12.32 -41.60
CA ALA A 376 -8.52 13.39 -42.55
C ALA A 376 -7.98 12.89 -43.90
N VAL A 377 -7.20 11.80 -43.91
CA VAL A 377 -6.62 11.24 -45.14
C VAL A 377 -7.63 10.40 -45.91
N TYR A 378 -8.48 9.63 -45.23
CA TYR A 378 -9.36 8.63 -45.86
C TYR A 378 -10.83 9.06 -46.00
N SER A 379 -11.28 10.16 -45.39
CA SER A 379 -12.68 10.62 -45.50
C SER A 379 -13.03 11.31 -46.82
N GLY A 380 -12.04 11.60 -47.68
CA GLY A 380 -12.25 12.36 -48.92
C GLY A 380 -12.72 13.81 -48.71
N GLN A 381 -12.78 14.29 -47.47
CA GLN A 381 -13.22 15.64 -47.09
C GLN A 381 -12.24 16.27 -46.08
N ALA A 382 -11.08 16.74 -46.55
CA ALA A 382 -10.33 17.82 -45.89
C ALA A 382 -9.21 18.39 -46.81
N PRO A 383 -9.05 19.73 -46.90
CA PRO A 383 -7.97 20.38 -47.65
C PRO A 383 -6.59 20.19 -46.97
N PRO A 384 -5.46 20.26 -47.70
CA PRO A 384 -4.12 20.11 -47.14
C PRO A 384 -3.74 21.36 -46.35
N GLY A 385 -4.27 21.47 -45.13
CA GLY A 385 -4.12 22.62 -44.25
C GLY A 385 -3.58 22.21 -42.89
N ASP A 386 -2.26 22.29 -42.78
CA ASP A 386 -1.45 22.22 -41.57
C ASP A 386 -1.30 20.86 -40.86
N LEU A 387 -0.58 19.94 -41.52
CA LEU A 387 -0.13 18.67 -40.94
C LEU A 387 0.79 18.85 -39.71
N THR A 388 1.29 20.05 -39.42
CA THR A 388 2.17 20.29 -38.27
C THR A 388 1.43 20.23 -36.93
N ARG A 389 0.11 20.42 -36.93
CA ARG A 389 -0.73 20.29 -35.71
C ARG A 389 -0.65 18.90 -35.07
N PHE A 390 -0.44 17.86 -35.89
CA PHE A 390 -0.35 16.48 -35.42
C PHE A 390 0.99 16.14 -34.75
N ALA A 391 2.02 16.99 -34.91
CA ALA A 391 3.37 16.77 -34.40
C ALA A 391 3.71 17.50 -33.08
N ARG A 392 2.76 18.25 -32.48
CA ARG A 392 3.00 19.07 -31.28
C ARG A 392 3.08 18.28 -29.99
#